data_AF-A0A8T4JEL3-F1
#
_entry.id   AF-A0A8T4JEL3-F1
#
_cell.length_a   1.000
_cell.length_b   1.000
_cell.length_c   1.000
_cell.angle_alpha   90.00
_cell.angle_beta   90.00
_cell.angle_gamma   90.00
#
_symmetry.space_group_name_H-M   'P 1'
#
loop_
_entity.id
_entity.type
_entity.pdbx_description
1 polymer ?
#
loop_
_entity_poly.entity_id
_entity_poly.type
_entity_poly.pdbx_seq_one_letter_code
_entity_poly.pdbx_strand_id
1 'polypeptide(L)'
;MEKQAPATSIENKDERSAIQQSVSTIEPKKEFLRASIDQAGIKIDIQSENATKALTEIRRIVESLGTTTIEPDDFTTFELSTLLSEEFVNDKNAMKEIKKLLNREQQYRVVKALLPAIEEIDLIAGKKFLRLENKTIKEGVYQLTKEIDVGATRHALVHIKGLLEEQERMIIADRVHEQIPHAQIKAYQTEQDIEGKILIEAMFFGDYEEVV
;
A
#
# COMPACT_ATOMS: atom_id res chain seq x y z
N MET A 1 21.94 80.55 -15.69
CA MET A 1 21.89 79.59 -16.79
C MET A 1 22.96 78.54 -16.55
N GLU A 2 22.64 77.30 -16.88
CA GLU A 2 22.98 76.08 -16.16
C GLU A 2 24.47 75.77 -15.96
N LYS A 3 24.78 75.33 -14.74
CA LYS A 3 26.03 74.65 -14.38
C LYS A 3 25.81 73.14 -14.52
N GLN A 4 26.81 72.50 -15.12
CA GLN A 4 26.97 71.05 -15.25
C GLN A 4 26.73 70.31 -13.94
N ALA A 5 25.93 69.24 -13.99
CA ALA A 5 25.86 68.20 -12.97
C ALA A 5 26.49 66.91 -13.53
N PRO A 6 27.35 66.22 -12.76
CA PRO A 6 28.06 65.03 -13.22
C PRO A 6 27.16 63.79 -13.26
N ALA A 7 27.34 62.99 -14.31
CA ALA A 7 26.78 61.65 -14.42
C ALA A 7 27.46 60.72 -13.40
N THR A 8 26.76 60.42 -12.31
CA THR A 8 27.11 59.35 -11.39
C THR A 8 26.69 58.01 -12.00
N SER A 9 27.69 57.24 -12.42
CA SER A 9 27.57 55.82 -12.74
C SER A 9 27.12 55.06 -11.50
N ILE A 10 25.87 54.62 -11.48
CA ILE A 10 25.36 53.72 -10.46
C ILE A 10 25.85 52.31 -10.84
N GLU A 11 26.80 51.81 -10.06
CA GLU A 11 27.16 50.39 -10.01
C GLU A 11 25.91 49.59 -9.59
N ASN A 12 25.14 49.10 -10.56
CA ASN A 12 24.25 47.98 -10.31
C ASN A 12 25.12 46.72 -10.19
N LYS A 13 25.55 46.44 -8.96
CA LYS A 13 25.88 45.07 -8.55
C LYS A 13 24.62 44.25 -8.75
N ASP A 14 24.57 43.53 -9.86
CA ASP A 14 23.63 42.45 -10.08
C ASP A 14 23.79 41.45 -8.91
N GLU A 15 22.92 41.60 -7.92
CA GLU A 15 22.54 40.57 -6.98
C GLU A 15 21.85 39.45 -7.78
N ARG A 16 22.64 38.69 -8.54
CA ARG A 16 22.29 37.31 -8.86
C ARG A 16 22.49 36.51 -7.58
N SER A 17 21.51 36.64 -6.70
CA SER A 17 21.23 35.68 -5.66
C SER A 17 21.15 34.33 -6.37
N ALA A 18 22.23 33.56 -6.24
CA ALA A 18 22.22 32.15 -6.52
C ALA A 18 21.22 31.55 -5.54
N ILE A 19 19.95 31.47 -5.95
CA ILE A 19 19.02 30.52 -5.38
C ILE A 19 19.53 29.16 -5.87
N GLN A 20 20.55 28.65 -5.18
CA GLN A 20 20.73 27.22 -5.03
C GLN A 20 19.46 26.76 -4.32
N GLN A 21 18.45 26.40 -5.10
CA GLN A 21 17.48 25.42 -4.65
C GLN A 21 18.30 24.16 -4.39
N SER A 22 18.74 24.01 -3.14
CA SER A 22 19.06 22.70 -2.60
C SER A 22 17.81 21.88 -2.79
N VAL A 23 17.81 21.08 -3.86
CA VAL A 23 16.98 19.90 -3.97
C VAL A 23 17.33 19.10 -2.74
N SER A 24 16.52 19.24 -1.69
CA SER A 24 16.51 18.27 -0.60
C SER A 24 16.01 17.00 -1.26
N THR A 25 16.96 16.20 -1.75
CA THR A 25 16.77 14.78 -1.95
C THR A 25 16.05 14.32 -0.69
N ILE A 26 14.78 13.95 -0.81
CA ILE A 26 14.11 13.22 0.25
C ILE A 26 14.87 11.90 0.26
N GLU A 27 15.93 11.84 1.07
CA GLU A 27 16.62 10.61 1.33
C GLU A 27 15.53 9.63 1.77
N PRO A 28 15.39 8.46 1.12
CA PRO A 28 14.46 7.46 1.57
C PRO A 28 14.81 7.22 3.03
N LYS A 29 13.83 7.45 3.91
CA LYS A 29 14.01 7.35 5.36
C LYS A 29 14.52 5.95 5.61
N LYS A 30 15.84 5.78 5.79
CA LYS A 30 16.45 4.47 5.96
C LYS A 30 15.81 3.87 7.20
N GLU A 31 14.98 2.85 7.00
CA GLU A 31 14.29 2.17 8.08
C GLU A 31 15.31 1.29 8.78
N PHE A 32 15.97 1.88 9.77
CA PHE A 32 16.88 1.15 10.63
C PHE A 32 16.09 0.42 11.70
N LEU A 33 16.17 -0.89 11.71
CA LEU A 33 15.69 -1.69 12.83
C LEU A 33 16.85 -1.92 13.80
N ARG A 34 16.64 -1.53 15.06
CA ARG A 34 17.48 -1.94 16.18
C ARG A 34 16.62 -2.70 17.18
N ALA A 35 16.79 -4.00 17.24
CA ALA A 35 16.09 -4.87 18.19
C ALA A 35 17.12 -5.54 19.10
N SER A 36 16.78 -5.62 20.39
CA SER A 36 17.53 -6.39 21.37
C SER A 36 16.56 -7.44 21.94
N ILE A 37 16.83 -8.71 21.67
CA ILE A 37 16.05 -9.82 22.20
C ILE A 37 16.86 -10.42 23.34
N ASP A 38 16.27 -10.47 24.53
CA ASP A 38 16.83 -11.15 25.70
C ASP A 38 15.94 -12.35 26.01
N GLN A 39 16.42 -13.55 25.68
CA GLN A 39 15.73 -14.78 26.00
C GLN A 39 16.73 -15.88 26.35
N ALA A 40 16.49 -16.55 27.48
CA ALA A 40 17.31 -17.66 27.99
C ALA A 40 18.82 -17.33 28.13
N GLY A 41 19.17 -16.06 28.41
CA GLY A 41 20.57 -15.62 28.55
C GLY A 41 21.30 -15.38 27.22
N ILE A 42 20.57 -15.41 26.09
CA ILE A 42 21.09 -15.03 24.78
C ILE A 42 20.60 -13.62 24.47
N LYS A 43 21.54 -12.70 24.28
CA LYS A 43 21.27 -11.34 23.83
C LYS A 43 21.57 -11.23 22.34
N ILE A 44 20.54 -10.98 21.54
CA ILE A 44 20.67 -10.78 20.10
C ILE A 44 20.49 -9.31 19.79
N ASP A 45 21.56 -8.66 19.33
CA ASP A 45 21.53 -7.28 18.84
C ASP A 45 21.60 -7.30 17.32
N ILE A 46 20.51 -6.85 16.66
CA ILE A 46 20.45 -6.78 15.19
C ILE A 46 20.34 -5.33 14.77
N GLN A 47 21.21 -4.95 13.83
CA GLN A 47 21.21 -3.67 13.15
C GLN A 47 21.18 -3.92 11.65
N SER A 48 20.17 -3.38 10.97
CA SER A 48 20.02 -3.51 9.53
C SER A 48 19.54 -2.20 8.92
N GLU A 49 19.99 -1.91 7.70
CA GLU A 49 19.50 -0.78 6.90
C GLU A 49 18.16 -1.10 6.19
N ASN A 50 17.70 -2.35 6.27
CA ASN A 50 16.45 -2.84 5.73
C ASN A 50 15.67 -3.56 6.83
N ALA A 51 14.64 -2.90 7.37
CA ALA A 51 13.83 -3.40 8.47
C ALA A 51 13.14 -4.74 8.15
N THR A 52 12.61 -4.90 6.93
CA THR A 52 11.91 -6.12 6.50
C THR A 52 12.85 -7.33 6.49
N LYS A 53 14.05 -7.20 5.90
CA LYS A 53 15.05 -8.29 5.91
C LYS A 53 15.51 -8.63 7.33
N ALA A 54 15.67 -7.61 8.17
CA ALA A 54 16.08 -7.79 9.57
C ALA A 54 15.03 -8.57 10.36
N LEU A 55 13.75 -8.29 10.14
CA LEU A 55 12.64 -8.98 10.78
C LEU A 55 12.55 -10.44 10.33
N THR A 56 12.79 -10.72 9.05
CA THR A 56 12.87 -12.11 8.55
C THR A 56 14.01 -12.90 9.19
N GLU A 57 15.17 -12.29 9.38
CA GLU A 57 16.30 -12.92 10.06
C GLU A 57 16.05 -13.09 11.57
N ILE A 58 15.43 -12.11 12.23
CA ILE A 58 14.95 -12.23 13.62
C ILE A 58 14.04 -13.44 13.75
N ARG A 59 13.06 -13.58 12.84
CA ARG A 59 12.14 -14.71 12.80
C ARG A 59 12.88 -16.03 12.69
N ARG A 60 13.82 -16.15 11.75
CA ARG A 60 14.64 -17.37 11.57
C ARG A 60 15.42 -17.71 12.84
N ILE A 61 16.01 -16.71 13.49
CA ILE A 61 16.80 -16.91 14.72
C ILE A 61 15.89 -17.33 15.88
N VAL A 62 14.78 -16.62 16.11
CA VAL A 62 13.84 -16.94 17.20
C VAL A 62 13.19 -18.32 17.01
N GLU A 63 12.78 -18.67 15.79
CA GLU A 63 12.27 -20.01 15.45
C GLU A 63 13.33 -21.09 15.69
N SER A 64 14.60 -20.82 15.36
CA SER A 64 15.71 -21.77 15.57
C SER A 64 16.08 -21.96 17.05
N LEU A 65 15.78 -20.99 17.91
CA LEU A 65 16.05 -21.02 19.35
C LEU A 65 14.95 -21.73 20.15
N GLY A 66 13.88 -22.19 19.50
CA GLY A 66 12.97 -23.23 20.00
C GLY A 66 12.25 -22.95 21.33
N THR A 67 12.22 -21.72 21.83
CA THR A 67 11.77 -21.41 23.20
C THR A 67 10.61 -20.42 23.31
N THR A 68 10.05 -19.97 22.18
CA THR A 68 8.80 -19.19 22.15
C THR A 68 7.99 -19.58 20.94
N THR A 69 6.84 -20.21 21.17
CA THR A 69 5.71 -20.08 20.25
C THR A 69 5.25 -18.63 20.31
N ILE A 70 5.91 -17.74 19.54
CA ILE A 70 5.21 -16.58 19.01
C ILE A 70 4.09 -17.20 18.19
N GLU A 71 2.83 -17.04 18.61
CA GLU A 71 1.74 -17.53 17.77
C GLU A 71 1.93 -16.86 16.40
N PRO A 72 2.11 -17.63 15.31
CA PRO A 72 2.39 -17.08 13.99
C PRO A 72 1.37 -16.00 13.57
N ASP A 73 0.19 -16.08 14.17
CA ASP A 73 -0.95 -15.20 14.02
C ASP A 73 -0.68 -13.75 14.41
N ASP A 74 0.14 -13.46 15.43
CA ASP A 74 0.37 -12.08 15.88
C ASP A 74 1.34 -11.32 14.95
N PHE A 75 2.35 -12.01 14.41
CA PHE A 75 3.35 -11.37 13.57
C PHE A 75 2.83 -11.11 12.14
N THR A 76 2.13 -12.08 11.54
CA THR A 76 1.49 -11.87 10.22
C THR A 76 0.44 -10.77 10.28
N THR A 77 -0.35 -10.71 11.35
CA THR A 77 -1.32 -9.63 11.55
C THR A 77 -0.61 -8.29 11.71
N PHE A 78 0.50 -8.24 12.46
CA PHE A 78 1.30 -7.02 12.60
C PHE A 78 1.89 -6.55 11.27
N GLU A 79 2.56 -7.42 10.50
CA GLU A 79 3.11 -7.08 9.18
C GLU A 79 2.02 -6.56 8.24
N LEU A 80 0.90 -7.29 8.14
CA LEU A 80 -0.21 -6.93 7.27
C LEU A 80 -0.94 -5.66 7.72
N SER A 81 -0.97 -5.35 9.02
CA SER A 81 -1.56 -4.09 9.53
C SER A 81 -0.84 -2.84 9.02
N THR A 82 0.43 -2.97 8.61
CA THR A 82 1.16 -1.86 7.98
C THR A 82 0.85 -1.72 6.49
N LEU A 83 0.38 -2.79 5.85
CA LEU A 83 0.19 -2.86 4.40
C LEU A 83 -1.29 -2.79 3.98
N LEU A 84 -2.21 -3.28 4.80
CA LEU A 84 -3.65 -3.38 4.53
C LEU A 84 -4.44 -2.52 5.51
N SER A 85 -5.68 -2.18 5.17
CA SER A 85 -6.57 -1.49 6.10
C SER A 85 -6.92 -2.36 7.31
N GLU A 86 -7.19 -1.73 8.45
CA GLU A 86 -7.62 -2.43 9.66
C GLU A 86 -8.86 -3.27 9.42
N GLU A 87 -9.79 -2.82 8.58
CA GLU A 87 -11.02 -3.57 8.29
C GLU A 87 -10.71 -4.87 7.53
N PHE A 88 -9.75 -4.84 6.61
CA PHE A 88 -9.35 -6.04 5.89
C PHE A 88 -8.61 -7.03 6.80
N VAL A 89 -7.76 -6.52 7.70
CA VAL A 89 -7.01 -7.33 8.67
C VAL A 89 -7.93 -7.87 9.78
N ASN A 90 -8.99 -7.16 10.13
CA ASN A 90 -9.94 -7.61 11.16
C ASN A 90 -11.04 -8.53 10.59
N ASP A 91 -11.19 -8.63 9.27
CA ASP A 91 -12.09 -9.61 8.66
C ASP A 91 -11.53 -11.03 8.83
N LYS A 92 -12.23 -11.83 9.64
CA LYS A 92 -11.83 -13.20 9.98
C LYS A 92 -11.75 -14.12 8.75
N ASN A 93 -12.61 -13.92 7.76
CA ASN A 93 -12.61 -14.74 6.55
C ASN A 93 -11.46 -14.35 5.63
N ALA A 94 -11.24 -13.05 5.44
CA ALA A 94 -10.11 -12.53 4.70
C ALA A 94 -8.78 -13.01 5.30
N MET A 95 -8.56 -12.82 6.60
CA MET A 95 -7.33 -13.23 7.26
C MET A 95 -7.10 -14.74 7.23
N LYS A 96 -8.16 -15.54 7.35
CA LYS A 96 -8.05 -17.00 7.21
C LYS A 96 -7.54 -17.38 5.82
N GLU A 97 -8.03 -16.73 4.77
CA GLU A 97 -7.57 -16.97 3.40
C GLU A 97 -6.16 -16.41 3.16
N ILE A 98 -5.84 -15.22 3.67
CA ILE A 98 -4.48 -14.65 3.60
C ILE A 98 -3.47 -15.61 4.23
N LYS A 99 -3.71 -16.07 5.47
CA LYS A 99 -2.85 -17.02 6.16
C LYS A 99 -2.69 -18.33 5.38
N LYS A 100 -3.79 -18.83 4.81
CA LYS A 100 -3.75 -20.03 3.97
C LYS A 100 -2.90 -19.85 2.71
N LEU A 101 -2.94 -18.68 2.08
CA LEU A 101 -2.16 -18.38 0.88
C LEU A 101 -0.69 -18.12 1.22
N LEU A 102 -0.38 -17.38 2.29
CA LEU A 102 1.00 -17.16 2.76
C LEU A 102 1.73 -18.45 3.11
N ASN A 103 1.01 -19.49 3.54
CA ASN A 103 1.60 -20.82 3.78
C ASN A 103 1.92 -21.60 2.50
N ARG A 104 1.42 -21.17 1.34
CA ARG A 104 1.54 -21.88 0.05
C ARG A 104 2.38 -21.12 -0.96
N GLU A 105 2.23 -19.80 -1.00
CA GLU A 105 2.85 -18.89 -1.96
C GLU A 105 3.94 -18.11 -1.21
N GLN A 106 5.17 -18.12 -1.75
CA GLN A 106 6.32 -17.49 -1.09
C GLN A 106 6.37 -15.98 -1.28
N GLN A 107 5.69 -15.45 -2.29
CA GLN A 107 5.74 -14.04 -2.64
C GLN A 107 4.34 -13.46 -2.82
N TYR A 108 4.22 -12.21 -2.39
CA TYR A 108 2.99 -11.45 -2.52
C TYR A 108 3.29 -9.98 -2.83
N ARG A 109 2.31 -9.29 -3.39
CA ARG A 109 2.31 -7.84 -3.64
C ARG A 109 1.01 -7.25 -3.14
N VAL A 110 1.11 -6.16 -2.38
CA VAL A 110 -0.04 -5.39 -1.92
C VAL A 110 -0.07 -4.08 -2.68
N VAL A 111 -1.21 -3.75 -3.24
CA VAL A 111 -1.45 -2.49 -3.94
C VAL A 111 -2.78 -1.89 -3.52
N LYS A 112 -2.91 -0.57 -3.66
CA LYS A 112 -4.13 0.16 -3.31
C LYS A 112 -4.47 1.16 -4.40
N ALA A 113 -5.76 1.35 -4.64
CA ALA A 113 -6.28 2.36 -5.53
C ALA A 113 -7.44 3.09 -4.83
N LEU A 114 -7.37 4.42 -4.79
CA LEU A 114 -8.44 5.26 -4.26
C LEU A 114 -9.18 5.89 -5.43
N LEU A 115 -10.47 5.60 -5.56
CA LEU A 115 -11.30 5.99 -6.68
C LEU A 115 -12.31 7.06 -6.26
N PRO A 116 -12.44 8.17 -7.00
CA PRO A 116 -13.53 9.11 -6.81
C PRO A 116 -14.86 8.43 -7.20
N ALA A 117 -15.88 8.62 -6.38
CA ALA A 117 -17.23 8.13 -6.66
C ALA A 117 -18.24 9.28 -6.71
N ILE A 118 -19.37 9.01 -7.34
CA ILE A 118 -20.53 9.89 -7.34
C ILE A 118 -21.42 9.46 -6.19
N GLU A 119 -21.77 10.41 -5.32
CA GLU A 119 -22.72 10.17 -4.24
C GLU A 119 -24.14 10.15 -4.79
N GLU A 120 -24.85 9.04 -4.58
CA GLU A 120 -26.26 8.89 -4.92
C GLU A 120 -27.07 8.69 -3.63
N ILE A 121 -28.22 9.35 -3.57
CA ILE A 121 -29.14 9.27 -2.43
C ILE A 121 -30.45 8.68 -2.95
N ASP A 122 -30.75 7.46 -2.50
CA ASP A 122 -32.08 6.88 -2.69
C ASP A 122 -33.03 7.50 -1.66
N LEU A 123 -33.86 8.43 -2.12
CA LEU A 123 -34.88 9.11 -1.31
C LEU A 123 -36.01 8.17 -0.87
N ILE A 124 -36.24 7.06 -1.59
CA ILE A 124 -37.29 6.09 -1.28
C ILE A 124 -36.79 5.11 -0.22
N ALA A 125 -35.57 4.58 -0.39
CA ALA A 125 -34.95 3.69 0.59
C ALA A 125 -34.35 4.44 1.79
N GLY A 126 -34.19 5.76 1.70
CA GLY A 126 -33.51 6.58 2.70
C GLY A 126 -32.03 6.21 2.87
N LYS A 127 -31.40 5.72 1.79
CA LYS A 127 -30.03 5.20 1.80
C LYS A 127 -29.11 6.06 0.94
N LYS A 128 -27.89 6.24 1.43
CA LYS A 128 -26.79 6.83 0.68
C LYS A 128 -25.91 5.70 0.16
N PHE A 129 -25.56 5.75 -1.12
CA PHE A 129 -24.60 4.85 -1.73
C PHE A 129 -23.71 5.61 -2.70
N LEU A 130 -22.61 4.98 -3.08
CA LEU A 130 -21.62 5.50 -3.98
C LEU A 130 -21.71 4.73 -5.28
N ARG A 131 -21.66 5.46 -6.39
CA ARG A 131 -21.62 4.90 -7.73
C ARG A 131 -20.32 5.24 -8.41
N LEU A 132 -19.72 4.25 -9.04
CA LEU A 132 -18.49 4.43 -9.82
C LEU A 132 -18.81 4.49 -11.31
N GLU A 133 -18.23 5.45 -12.01
CA GLU A 133 -18.22 5.44 -13.46
C GLU A 133 -17.35 4.29 -13.97
N ASN A 134 -17.79 3.61 -15.04
CA ASN A 134 -17.04 2.48 -15.62
C ASN A 134 -15.61 2.88 -16.04
N LYS A 135 -15.40 4.13 -16.45
CA LYS A 135 -14.06 4.66 -16.75
C LYS A 135 -13.17 4.66 -15.50
N THR A 136 -13.69 5.18 -14.38
CA THR A 136 -12.98 5.21 -13.10
C THR A 136 -12.64 3.80 -12.59
N ILE A 137 -13.56 2.84 -12.76
CA ILE A 137 -13.30 1.44 -12.39
C ILE A 137 -12.13 0.89 -13.21
N LYS A 138 -12.15 1.08 -14.54
CA LYS A 138 -11.08 0.59 -15.43
C LYS A 138 -9.73 1.21 -15.09
N GLU A 139 -9.68 2.51 -14.87
CA GLU A 139 -8.47 3.21 -14.47
C GLU A 139 -7.96 2.71 -13.12
N GLY A 140 -8.87 2.55 -12.14
CA GLY A 140 -8.55 2.02 -10.83
C GLY A 140 -7.97 0.62 -10.86
N VAL A 141 -8.61 -0.29 -11.59
CA VAL A 141 -8.16 -1.67 -11.76
C VAL A 141 -6.81 -1.72 -12.49
N TYR A 142 -6.62 -0.89 -13.52
CA TYR A 142 -5.31 -0.77 -14.18
C TYR A 142 -4.22 -0.29 -13.19
N GLN A 143 -4.52 0.65 -12.30
CA GLN A 143 -3.56 1.07 -11.27
C GLN A 143 -3.19 -0.07 -10.31
N LEU A 144 -4.12 -0.98 -10.01
CA LEU A 144 -3.83 -2.16 -9.18
C LEU A 144 -2.92 -3.15 -9.90
N THR A 145 -3.04 -3.29 -11.23
CA THR A 145 -2.32 -4.35 -11.97
C THR A 145 -1.08 -3.87 -12.72
N LYS A 146 -0.83 -2.56 -12.84
CA LYS A 146 0.27 -2.03 -13.66
C LYS A 146 1.68 -2.41 -13.15
N GLU A 147 1.84 -2.67 -11.84
CA GLU A 147 3.14 -2.95 -11.21
C GLU A 147 3.32 -4.42 -10.81
N ILE A 148 2.38 -5.28 -11.20
CA ILE A 148 2.46 -6.72 -10.94
C ILE A 148 2.68 -7.46 -12.26
N ASP A 149 3.41 -8.57 -12.19
CA ASP A 149 3.39 -9.53 -13.28
C ASP A 149 2.05 -10.30 -13.24
N VAL A 150 1.15 -9.87 -14.12
CA VAL A 150 -0.16 -10.48 -14.34
C VAL A 150 -0.05 -11.97 -14.69
N GLY A 151 0.98 -12.37 -15.44
CA GLY A 151 1.18 -13.76 -15.87
C GLY A 151 1.67 -14.67 -14.73
N ALA A 152 2.42 -14.11 -13.79
CA ALA A 152 2.91 -14.83 -12.61
C ALA A 152 1.88 -14.93 -11.47
N THR A 153 0.81 -14.13 -11.52
CA THR A 153 -0.19 -14.06 -10.45
C THR A 153 -1.13 -15.27 -10.49
N ARG A 154 -1.20 -16.01 -9.36
CA ARG A 154 -2.04 -17.21 -9.20
C ARG A 154 -3.29 -16.97 -8.36
N HIS A 155 -3.20 -16.13 -7.35
CA HIS A 155 -4.32 -15.79 -6.47
C HIS A 155 -4.37 -14.29 -6.23
N ALA A 156 -5.57 -13.74 -6.10
CA ALA A 156 -5.78 -12.36 -5.70
C ALA A 156 -6.88 -12.26 -4.65
N LEU A 157 -6.62 -11.52 -3.59
CA LEU A 157 -7.61 -11.12 -2.60
C LEU A 157 -7.85 -9.62 -2.77
N VAL A 158 -9.09 -9.25 -3.08
CA VAL A 158 -9.48 -7.86 -3.33
C VAL A 158 -10.40 -7.42 -2.21
N HIS A 159 -10.08 -6.34 -1.52
CA HIS A 159 -10.92 -5.70 -0.53
C HIS A 159 -11.42 -4.37 -1.08
N ILE A 160 -12.73 -4.17 -1.01
CA ILE A 160 -13.41 -2.97 -1.50
C ILE A 160 -14.06 -2.28 -0.31
N LYS A 161 -13.56 -1.10 0.02
CA LYS A 161 -14.04 -0.29 1.12
C LYS A 161 -14.83 0.90 0.59
N GLY A 162 -16.11 0.97 0.95
CA GLY A 162 -17.02 2.00 0.47
C GLY A 162 -18.48 1.59 0.55
N LEU A 163 -19.38 2.58 0.55
CA LEU A 163 -20.83 2.40 0.52
C LEU A 163 -21.32 2.02 -0.90
N LEU A 164 -20.87 0.87 -1.43
CA LEU A 164 -21.23 0.38 -2.76
C LEU A 164 -22.37 -0.63 -2.69
N GLU A 165 -23.21 -0.65 -3.72
CA GLU A 165 -24.11 -1.78 -3.90
C GLU A 165 -23.34 -3.01 -4.42
N GLU A 166 -24.01 -4.17 -4.30
CA GLU A 166 -23.45 -5.46 -4.70
C GLU A 166 -23.09 -5.51 -6.20
N GLN A 167 -23.84 -4.81 -7.05
CA GLN A 167 -23.61 -4.77 -8.50
C GLN A 167 -22.27 -4.11 -8.83
N GLU A 168 -21.97 -2.97 -8.23
CA GLU A 168 -20.70 -2.25 -8.38
C GLU A 168 -19.53 -3.09 -7.89
N ARG A 169 -19.70 -3.79 -6.76
CA ARG A 169 -18.69 -4.75 -6.26
C ARG A 169 -18.41 -5.82 -7.30
N MET A 170 -19.45 -6.42 -7.89
CA MET A 170 -19.29 -7.45 -8.93
C MET A 170 -18.56 -6.90 -10.15
N ILE A 171 -18.90 -5.69 -10.60
CA ILE A 171 -18.23 -5.05 -11.74
C ILE A 171 -16.73 -4.85 -11.45
N ILE A 172 -16.35 -4.41 -10.24
CA ILE A 172 -14.95 -4.28 -9.86
C ILE A 172 -14.25 -5.65 -9.91
N ALA A 173 -14.84 -6.68 -9.31
CA ALA A 173 -14.27 -8.02 -9.27
C ALA A 173 -14.10 -8.61 -10.69
N ASP A 174 -15.10 -8.44 -11.56
CA ASP A 174 -15.05 -8.87 -12.96
C ASP A 174 -13.94 -8.14 -13.73
N ARG A 175 -13.78 -6.84 -13.51
CA ARG A 175 -12.70 -6.06 -14.14
C ARG A 175 -11.32 -6.50 -13.67
N VAL A 176 -11.16 -6.82 -12.38
CA VAL A 176 -9.92 -7.41 -11.88
C VAL A 176 -9.69 -8.78 -12.56
N HIS A 177 -10.72 -9.61 -12.69
CA HIS A 177 -10.62 -10.89 -13.37
C HIS A 177 -10.22 -10.77 -14.84
N GLU A 178 -10.75 -9.79 -15.57
CA GLU A 178 -10.34 -9.52 -16.95
C GLU A 178 -8.84 -9.19 -17.07
N GLN A 179 -8.25 -8.54 -16.05
CA GLN A 179 -6.81 -8.25 -16.05
C GLN A 179 -5.95 -9.46 -15.70
N ILE A 180 -6.42 -10.35 -14.83
CA ILE A 180 -5.71 -11.56 -14.38
C ILE A 180 -6.59 -12.81 -14.57
N PRO A 181 -6.90 -13.20 -15.82
CA PRO A 181 -7.92 -14.21 -16.12
C PRO A 181 -7.57 -15.62 -15.63
N HIS A 182 -6.28 -15.87 -15.36
CA HIS A 182 -5.79 -17.17 -14.90
C HIS A 182 -5.79 -17.30 -13.37
N ALA A 183 -5.93 -16.18 -12.64
CA ALA A 183 -5.82 -16.17 -11.20
C ALA A 183 -7.18 -16.44 -10.52
N GLN A 184 -7.14 -17.09 -9.35
CA GLN A 184 -8.31 -17.22 -8.49
C GLN A 184 -8.52 -15.94 -7.69
N ILE A 185 -9.69 -15.33 -7.83
CA ILE A 185 -10.00 -14.06 -7.18
C ILE A 185 -11.05 -14.26 -6.09
N LYS A 186 -10.81 -13.67 -4.92
CA LYS A 186 -11.83 -13.49 -3.88
C LYS A 186 -11.97 -12.02 -3.56
N ALA A 187 -13.20 -11.54 -3.56
CA ALA A 187 -13.54 -10.17 -3.22
C ALA A 187 -14.21 -10.09 -1.83
N TYR A 188 -13.80 -9.11 -1.04
CA TYR A 188 -14.36 -8.75 0.26
C TYR A 188 -14.84 -7.31 0.20
N GLN A 189 -15.88 -6.98 0.96
CA GLN A 189 -16.42 -5.63 1.01
C GLN A 189 -16.61 -5.18 2.45
N THR A 190 -16.22 -3.95 2.72
CA THR A 190 -16.58 -3.24 3.94
C THR A 190 -17.37 -1.99 3.60
N GLU A 191 -18.60 -1.90 4.10
CA GLU A 191 -19.45 -0.73 3.96
C GLU A 191 -18.99 0.36 4.94
N GLN A 192 -18.26 1.35 4.43
CA GLN A 192 -17.79 2.48 5.21
C GLN A 192 -17.77 3.74 4.34
N ASP A 193 -18.21 4.88 4.87
CA ASP A 193 -18.09 6.16 4.18
C ASP A 193 -16.63 6.63 4.20
N ILE A 194 -16.09 6.97 3.03
CA ILE A 194 -14.73 7.48 2.85
C ILE A 194 -14.79 8.77 2.04
N GLU A 195 -15.48 9.79 2.56
CA GLU A 195 -15.54 11.13 1.96
C GLU A 195 -15.89 11.10 0.44
N GLY A 196 -16.87 10.28 0.06
CA GLY A 196 -17.27 10.13 -1.34
C GLY A 196 -16.29 9.37 -2.25
N LYS A 197 -15.38 8.59 -1.68
CA LYS A 197 -14.41 7.77 -2.40
C LYS A 197 -14.58 6.29 -2.09
N ILE A 198 -14.04 5.46 -2.97
CA ILE A 198 -13.92 4.02 -2.81
C ILE A 198 -12.44 3.66 -2.73
N LEU A 199 -12.05 2.93 -1.69
CA LEU A 199 -10.72 2.34 -1.61
C LEU A 199 -10.79 0.89 -2.06
N ILE A 200 -9.96 0.53 -3.03
CA ILE A 200 -9.74 -0.86 -3.43
C ILE A 200 -8.33 -1.23 -3.01
N GLU A 201 -8.19 -2.29 -2.22
CA GLU A 201 -6.92 -2.86 -1.80
C GLU A 201 -6.84 -4.27 -2.38
N ALA A 202 -5.73 -4.62 -3.03
CA ALA A 202 -5.55 -5.95 -3.58
C ALA A 202 -4.23 -6.55 -3.09
N MET A 203 -4.28 -7.81 -2.69
CA MET A 203 -3.13 -8.63 -2.37
C MET A 203 -3.02 -9.73 -3.42
N PHE A 204 -1.98 -9.65 -4.23
CA PHE A 204 -1.70 -10.61 -5.30
C PHE A 204 -0.62 -11.58 -4.84
N PHE A 205 -0.82 -12.87 -5.10
CA PHE A 205 0.10 -13.95 -4.75
C PHE A 205 0.52 -14.68 -6.03
N GLY A 206 1.81 -14.96 -6.16
CA GLY A 206 2.39 -15.57 -7.34
C GLY A 206 3.90 -15.72 -7.23
N ASP A 207 4.53 -16.19 -8.31
CA ASP A 207 5.98 -16.31 -8.42
C ASP A 207 6.55 -15.08 -9.12
N TYR A 208 6.79 -14.01 -8.37
CA TYR A 208 7.35 -12.77 -8.88
C TYR A 208 8.88 -12.84 -8.93
N GLU A 209 9.48 -12.52 -10.07
CA GLU A 209 10.94 -12.38 -10.12
C GLU A 209 11.40 -11.31 -9.10
N GLU A 210 12.39 -11.65 -8.27
CA GLU A 210 13.04 -10.66 -7.42
C GLU A 210 13.77 -9.69 -8.34
N VAL A 211 13.37 -8.42 -8.34
CA VAL A 211 14.13 -7.37 -9.00
C VAL A 211 15.44 -7.21 -8.23
N VAL A 212 16.50 -7.80 -8.77
CA VAL A 212 17.89 -7.67 -8.29
C VAL A 212 18.44 -6.29 -8.62
#